data_AF-A0A1F6XIM0-F1
#
_entry.id   AF-A0A1F6XIM0-F1
#
_cell.length_a   1.000
_cell.length_b   1.000
_cell.length_c   1.000
_cell.angle_alpha   90.00
_cell.angle_beta   90.00
_cell.angle_gamma   90.00
#
_symmetry.space_group_name_H-M   'P 1'
#
loop_
_entity.id
_entity.type
_entity.pdbx_description
1 polymer ?
#
loop_
_entity_poly.entity_id
_entity_poly.type
_entity_poly.pdbx_seq_one_letter_code
_entity_poly.pdbx_strand_id
1 'polypeptide(L)'
;MNLSFQNVISDKYTNSSQKIRVLTEHWVDNEVFCPNCGNINISSYKNNRPVADFYCEKCFEDFELKSKKGKIGKKVSAGAYSKMIERINSIQKPNFFFMGSKVPLF
;
A
#
# COMPACT_ATOMS: atom_id res chain seq x y z
N MET A 1 13.72 9.42 -4.80
CA MET A 1 12.58 9.18 -3.90
C MET A 1 12.27 10.46 -3.14
N ASN A 2 11.15 11.11 -3.47
CA ASN A 2 10.58 12.19 -2.66
C ASN A 2 9.92 11.58 -1.43
N LEU A 3 10.13 12.13 -0.23
CA LEU A 3 9.57 11.60 1.03
C LEU A 3 8.32 12.35 1.51
N SER A 4 7.75 13.20 0.65
CA SER A 4 6.57 14.02 0.97
C SER A 4 5.33 13.52 0.24
N PHE A 5 4.17 13.65 0.86
CA PHE A 5 2.89 13.40 0.20
C PHE A 5 2.37 14.62 -0.55
N GLN A 6 1.67 14.37 -1.65
CA GLN A 6 0.95 15.42 -2.40
C GLN A 6 -0.42 15.67 -1.78
N ASN A 7 -0.48 16.48 -0.72
CA ASN A 7 -1.69 16.64 0.11
C ASN A 7 -2.98 16.97 -0.67
N VAL A 8 -2.86 17.72 -1.78
CA VAL A 8 -3.98 18.16 -2.63
C VAL A 8 -4.88 17.02 -3.12
N ILE A 9 -4.33 15.80 -3.29
CA ILE A 9 -5.10 14.66 -3.80
C ILE A 9 -6.10 14.12 -2.76
N SER A 10 -5.93 14.50 -1.49
CA SER A 10 -6.76 14.07 -0.37
C SER A 10 -7.90 15.03 -0.04
N ASP A 11 -7.93 16.22 -0.63
CA ASP A 11 -8.86 17.31 -0.28
C ASP A 11 -10.33 16.95 -0.50
N LYS A 12 -10.60 16.06 -1.45
CA LYS A 12 -11.96 15.55 -1.75
C LYS A 12 -12.50 14.54 -0.72
N TYR A 13 -11.69 14.13 0.26
CA TYR A 13 -12.08 13.17 1.28
C TYR A 13 -12.22 13.84 2.64
N THR A 14 -13.25 13.49 3.40
CA THR A 14 -13.46 14.01 4.76
C THR A 14 -12.87 13.07 5.81
N ASN A 15 -12.94 11.75 5.59
CA ASN A 15 -12.44 10.75 6.52
C ASN A 15 -10.92 10.59 6.44
N SER A 16 -10.24 10.75 7.58
CA SER A 16 -8.82 10.50 7.79
C SER A 16 -8.31 9.18 7.21
N SER A 17 -9.07 8.09 7.33
CA SER A 17 -8.69 6.79 6.77
C SER A 17 -8.64 6.79 5.25
N GLN A 18 -9.55 7.52 4.60
CA GLN A 18 -9.54 7.64 3.13
C GLN A 18 -8.48 8.62 2.66
N LYS A 19 -8.29 9.74 3.38
CA LYS A 19 -7.20 10.69 3.11
C LYS A 19 -5.85 9.99 3.13
N ILE A 20 -5.54 9.28 4.22
CA ILE A 20 -4.24 8.60 4.33
C ILE A 20 -4.10 7.51 3.28
N ARG A 21 -5.14 6.72 3.01
CA ARG A 21 -5.13 5.68 1.97
C ARG A 21 -4.67 6.24 0.63
N VAL A 22 -5.36 7.27 0.12
CA VAL A 22 -5.06 7.88 -1.18
C VAL A 22 -3.67 8.52 -1.20
N LEU A 23 -3.26 9.21 -0.13
CA LEU A 23 -1.91 9.77 -0.03
C LEU A 23 -0.83 8.68 -0.10
N THR A 24 -1.04 7.59 0.64
CA THR A 24 -0.06 6.52 0.75
C THR A 24 0.04 5.67 -0.51
N GLU A 25 -1.09 5.33 -1.14
CA GLU A 25 -1.12 4.58 -2.39
C GLU A 25 -0.49 5.41 -3.51
N HIS A 26 -0.86 6.69 -3.63
CA HIS A 26 -0.28 7.58 -4.63
C HIS A 26 1.23 7.73 -4.48
N TRP A 27 1.73 7.84 -3.25
CA TRP A 27 3.17 7.91 -3.02
C TRP A 27 3.87 6.62 -3.46
N VAL A 28 3.32 5.45 -3.13
CA VAL A 28 3.90 4.16 -3.54
C VAL A 28 3.95 4.03 -5.06
N ASP A 29 2.86 4.39 -5.75
CA ASP A 29 2.75 4.33 -7.23
C ASP A 29 3.81 5.20 -7.94
N ASN A 30 4.26 6.30 -7.32
CA ASN A 30 5.20 7.25 -7.94
C ASN A 30 6.65 7.09 -7.48
N GLU A 31 6.89 6.50 -6.32
CA GLU A 31 8.19 6.56 -5.65
C GLU A 31 8.82 5.20 -5.37
N VAL A 32 8.05 4.12 -5.43
CA VAL A 32 8.51 2.75 -5.12
C VAL A 32 8.78 1.95 -6.40
N PHE A 33 9.91 1.26 -6.41
CA PHE A 33 10.27 0.27 -7.42
C PHE A 33 9.99 -1.15 -6.91
N CYS A 34 9.95 -2.14 -7.80
CA CYS A 34 9.78 -3.53 -7.41
C CYS A 34 11.02 -4.05 -6.64
N PRO A 35 10.91 -4.38 -5.34
CA PRO A 35 12.06 -4.80 -4.55
C PRO A 35 12.61 -6.18 -4.94
N ASN A 36 11.80 -7.02 -5.61
CA ASN A 36 12.20 -8.36 -6.01
C ASN A 36 13.12 -8.36 -7.25
N CYS A 37 12.76 -7.60 -8.30
CA CYS A 37 13.46 -7.65 -9.58
C CYS A 37 14.03 -6.31 -10.06
N GLY A 38 13.91 -5.24 -9.26
CA GLY A 38 14.42 -3.91 -9.59
C GLY A 38 13.67 -3.19 -10.71
N ASN A 39 12.50 -3.66 -11.12
CA ASN A 39 11.67 -2.94 -12.09
C ASN A 39 11.32 -1.56 -11.52
N ILE A 40 11.57 -0.49 -12.29
CA ILE A 40 11.45 0.89 -11.82
C ILE A 40 10.00 1.20 -11.41
N ASN A 41 9.03 0.61 -12.11
CA ASN A 41 7.62 0.85 -11.87
C ASN A 41 6.96 -0.36 -11.20
N ILE A 42 6.01 -0.07 -10.33
CA ILE A 42 4.96 -1.00 -9.91
C ILE A 42 3.62 -0.42 -10.34
N SER A 43 2.66 -1.28 -10.66
CA SER A 43 1.34 -0.88 -11.13
C SER A 43 0.32 -1.10 -10.03
N SER A 44 -0.60 -0.16 -9.83
CA SER A 44 -1.71 -0.30 -8.89
C SER A 44 -2.82 -1.21 -9.45
N TYR A 45 -3.41 -2.02 -8.58
CA TYR A 45 -4.63 -2.74 -8.89
C TYR A 45 -5.86 -1.83 -8.81
N LYS A 46 -6.97 -2.26 -9.42
CA LYS A 46 -8.27 -1.63 -9.17
C LYS A 46 -8.69 -1.85 -7.71
N ASN A 47 -9.37 -0.86 -7.15
CA ASN A 47 -9.93 -0.93 -5.80
C ASN A 47 -10.70 -2.24 -5.55
N ASN A 48 -10.66 -2.71 -4.30
CA ASN A 48 -11.31 -3.92 -3.80
C ASN A 48 -10.69 -5.25 -4.23
N ARG A 49 -9.48 -5.26 -4.81
CA ARG A 49 -8.72 -6.51 -4.92
C ARG A 49 -8.34 -7.01 -3.52
N PRO A 50 -8.66 -8.25 -3.15
CA PRO A 50 -8.33 -8.75 -1.82
C PRO A 50 -6.82 -8.93 -1.63
N VAL A 51 -6.25 -8.20 -0.67
CA VAL A 51 -4.87 -8.36 -0.20
C VAL A 51 -3.84 -8.28 -1.35
N ALA A 52 -3.96 -7.22 -2.14
CA ALA A 52 -3.02 -6.82 -3.18
C ALA A 52 -3.41 -5.43 -3.70
N ASP A 53 -2.63 -4.42 -3.35
CA ASP A 53 -2.79 -3.04 -3.80
C ASP A 53 -1.96 -2.76 -5.05
N PHE A 54 -0.81 -3.42 -5.20
CA PHE A 54 0.12 -3.24 -6.31
C PHE A 54 0.64 -4.58 -6.86
N TYR A 55 1.18 -4.53 -8.07
CA TYR A 55 1.90 -5.64 -8.69
C TYR A 55 3.09 -5.16 -9.52
N CYS A 56 4.03 -6.06 -9.75
CA CYS A 56 5.11 -5.84 -10.72
C CYS A 56 4.80 -6.56 -12.02
N GLU A 57 4.74 -5.82 -13.14
CA GLU A 57 4.52 -6.39 -14.48
C GLU A 57 5.67 -7.29 -14.97
N LYS A 58 6.86 -7.15 -14.38
CA LYS A 58 8.06 -7.88 -14.82
C LYS A 58 8.23 -9.23 -14.14
N CYS A 59 7.98 -9.30 -12.83
CA CYS A 59 8.17 -10.53 -12.04
C CYS A 59 6.88 -11.05 -11.41
N PHE A 60 5.75 -10.40 -11.67
CA PHE A 60 4.41 -10.84 -11.25
C PHE A 60 4.23 -10.98 -9.73
N GLU A 61 5.07 -10.30 -8.95
CA GLU A 61 4.90 -10.23 -7.49
C GLU A 61 3.75 -9.29 -7.14
N ASP A 62 2.91 -9.72 -6.21
CA ASP A 62 1.85 -8.91 -5.62
C ASP A 62 2.37 -8.21 -4.35
N PHE A 63 1.86 -7.00 -4.08
CA PHE A 63 2.19 -6.23 -2.89
C PHE A 63 0.93 -5.64 -2.24
N GLU A 64 0.78 -5.85 -0.94
CA GLU A 64 -0.23 -5.22 -0.09
C GLU A 64 0.42 -4.07 0.71
N LEU A 65 -0.18 -2.89 0.67
CA LEU A 65 0.28 -1.72 1.44
C LEU A 65 -0.43 -1.65 2.79
N LYS A 66 0.37 -1.63 3.85
CA LYS A 66 -0.07 -1.32 5.21
C LYS A 66 0.59 -0.04 5.70
N SER A 67 -0.22 1.00 5.89
CA SER A 67 0.25 2.29 6.34
C SER A 67 -0.25 2.61 7.76
N LYS A 68 0.55 3.37 8.50
CA LYS A 68 0.18 3.87 9.84
C LYS A 68 0.83 5.23 10.09
N LYS A 69 0.13 6.09 10.82
CA LYS A 69 0.76 7.28 11.42
C LYS A 69 1.77 6.85 12.50
N GLY A 70 2.98 7.38 12.41
CA GLY A 70 4.08 7.12 13.33
C GLY A 70 4.79 5.80 13.06
N LYS A 71 5.26 5.15 14.13
CA LYS A 71 6.02 3.90 14.04
C LYS A 71 5.12 2.70 13.78
N ILE A 72 5.58 1.79 12.92
CA ILE A 72 5.00 0.45 12.75
C ILE A 72 5.38 -0.40 13.95
N GLY A 73 4.39 -1.06 14.55
CA GLY A 73 4.58 -1.97 15.69
C GLY A 73 4.59 -3.43 15.25
N LYS A 74 4.63 -4.34 16.23
CA LYS A 74 4.58 -5.80 16.00
C LYS A 74 3.21 -6.32 15.52
N LYS A 75 2.18 -5.47 15.56
CA LYS A 75 0.81 -5.79 15.13
C LYS A 75 0.35 -4.75 14.11
N VAL A 76 -0.27 -5.22 13.03
CA VAL A 76 -0.78 -4.40 11.94
C VAL A 76 -2.21 -4.80 11.64
N SER A 77 -3.09 -3.81 11.45
CA SER A 77 -4.49 -4.05 11.08
C SER A 77 -4.59 -4.64 9.67
N ALA A 78 -5.46 -5.64 9.52
CA ALA A 78 -5.79 -6.26 8.24
C ALA A 78 -7.28 -6.07 7.90
N GLY A 79 -7.65 -6.40 6.66
CA GLY A 79 -9.04 -6.48 6.23
C GLY A 79 -9.72 -7.77 6.70
N ALA A 80 -10.61 -8.33 5.87
CA ALA A 80 -11.33 -9.56 6.20
C ALA A 80 -10.38 -10.75 6.45
N TYR A 81 -10.54 -11.40 7.61
CA TYR A 81 -9.70 -12.52 8.04
C TYR A 81 -9.68 -13.66 7.02
N SER A 82 -10.86 -14.09 6.53
CA SER A 82 -10.97 -15.19 5.56
C SER A 82 -10.19 -14.90 4.28
N LYS A 83 -10.28 -13.67 3.75
CA LYS A 83 -9.55 -13.25 2.55
C LYS A 83 -8.04 -13.17 2.77
N MET A 84 -7.60 -12.76 3.95
CA MET A 84 -6.18 -12.78 4.31
C MET A 84 -5.62 -14.20 4.33
N ILE A 85 -6.31 -15.13 5.00
CA ILE A 85 -5.90 -16.53 5.07
C ILE A 85 -5.90 -17.19 3.68
N GLU A 86 -6.92 -16.92 2.86
CA GLU A 86 -6.99 -17.37 1.46
C GLU A 86 -5.76 -16.93 0.67
N ARG A 87 -5.40 -15.64 0.74
CA ARG A 87 -4.29 -15.06 -0.02
C ARG A 87 -2.92 -15.52 0.46
N ILE A 88 -2.70 -15.62 1.77
CA ILE A 88 -1.45 -16.13 2.35
C ILE A 88 -1.19 -17.61 1.98
N ASN A 89 -2.26 -18.39 1.79
CA ASN A 89 -2.14 -19.80 1.40
C ASN A 89 -2.18 -20.01 -0.13
N SER A 90 -2.39 -18.96 -0.92
CA SER A 90 -2.40 -19.06 -2.38
C SER A 90 -1.00 -19.29 -2.95
N ILE A 91 -0.92 -19.70 -4.22
CA ILE A 91 0.36 -19.88 -4.93
C ILE A 91 1.07 -18.53 -5.07
N GLN A 92 0.32 -17.47 -5.36
CA GLN A 92 0.82 -16.11 -5.55
C GLN A 92 0.57 -15.29 -4.28
N LYS A 93 1.36 -15.60 -3.25
CA LYS A 93 1.29 -14.95 -1.93
C LYS A 93 1.70 -13.49 -2.05
N PRO A 94 0.95 -12.55 -1.46
CA PRO A 94 1.34 -11.15 -1.51
C PRO A 94 2.55 -10.89 -0.60
N ASN A 95 3.44 -10.02 -1.07
CA ASN A 95 4.40 -9.34 -0.22
C ASN A 95 3.73 -8.15 0.48
N PHE A 96 4.35 -7.63 1.53
CA PHE A 96 3.80 -6.50 2.29
C PHE A 96 4.75 -5.31 2.29
N PHE A 97 4.22 -4.15 1.93
CA PHE A 97 4.84 -2.87 2.22
C PHE A 97 4.31 -2.33 3.55
N PHE A 98 5.21 -1.95 4.46
CA PHE A 98 4.85 -1.31 5.72
C PHE A 98 5.37 0.12 5.75
N MET A 99 4.46 1.11 5.80
CA MET A 99 4.82 2.52 5.77
C MET A 99 4.39 3.25 7.05
N GLY A 100 5.37 3.74 7.80
CA GLY A 100 5.17 4.68 8.89
C GLY A 100 5.29 6.13 8.40
N SER A 101 4.27 6.96 8.62
CA SER A 101 4.27 8.36 8.15
C SER A 101 4.13 9.36 9.29
N LYS A 102 4.73 10.55 9.15
CA LYS A 102 4.63 11.63 10.15
C LYS A 102 3.41 12.53 9.98
N VAL A 103 2.42 12.14 9.16
CA VAL A 103 1.32 13.03 8.75
C VAL A 103 0.56 13.58 9.97
N PRO A 104 0.53 14.91 10.17
CA PRO A 104 -0.47 15.53 11.02
C PRO A 104 -1.82 15.29 10.35
N LEU A 105 -2.73 14.59 11.03
CA LEU A 105 -4.09 14.51 10.53
C LEU A 105 -4.66 15.92 10.65
N PHE A 106 -5.19 16.42 9.53
CA PHE A 106 -5.94 17.67 9.46
C PHE A 106 -6.97 17.77 10.59
#